data_AF-A0A6N4WPN3-F1
#
_entry.id   AF-A0A6N4WPN3-F1
#
_cell.length_a   1.000
_cell.length_b   1.000
_cell.length_c   1.000
_cell.angle_alpha   90.00
_cell.angle_beta   90.00
_cell.angle_gamma   90.00
#
_symmetry.space_group_name_H-M   'P 1'
#
loop_
_entity.id
_entity.type
_entity.pdbx_description
1 polymer ?
#
loop_
_entity_poly.entity_id
_entity_poly.type
_entity_poly.pdbx_seq_one_letter_code
_entity_poly.pdbx_strand_id
1 'polypeptide(L)'
;MKPLYRVFLLLCTFFGASAPAYAILTALELNDSTDNWTAIQYLNQSDFFNDEQAQKDGGDIVGDADNNQSGIYKRYDYGADGIASADDAMAFRVRLANDSSSYIFVGFDVETDDGSGLVGPDGVLDFYISINFGQSQPKQNTLAFLDLGKKPAANNSPSTTSFGLYSTFRTGADNDASTYANLSEVVLGGNEGYTGTGATADLNGDGVDYFLSFQVDMLSLNTAYQGITGNSNTITATSEMMMVVGSSTNANGIKQDWAGIDGATGATLPWTDSGGIGGQIYTAEGTSPVPEPSSYALIFGVFVGSLVFFRRRR
;
A
#
# COMPACT_ATOMS: atom_id res chain seq x y z
N MET A 1 14.71 13.28 73.77
CA MET A 1 15.43 12.57 72.70
C MET A 1 14.45 12.25 71.58
N LYS A 2 14.74 12.76 70.37
CA LYS A 2 14.23 12.45 69.00
C LYS A 2 12.71 12.36 68.74
N PRO A 3 12.16 13.24 67.86
CA PRO A 3 10.92 12.97 67.12
C PRO A 3 11.23 12.15 65.85
N LEU A 4 10.37 11.21 65.48
CA LEU A 4 10.45 10.50 64.20
C LEU A 4 9.22 10.82 63.35
N TYR A 5 9.49 11.45 62.21
CA TYR A 5 8.59 11.73 61.10
C TYR A 5 8.09 10.45 60.41
N ARG A 6 6.91 10.53 59.78
CA ARG A 6 6.51 10.06 58.41
C ARG A 6 5.00 9.81 58.41
N VAL A 7 4.17 10.70 57.85
CA VAL A 7 3.85 10.83 56.41
C VAL A 7 3.46 9.48 55.79
N PHE A 8 2.15 9.25 55.63
CA PHE A 8 1.51 8.32 54.68
C PHE A 8 0.14 8.96 54.37
N LEU A 9 0.10 9.95 53.49
CA LEU A 9 -0.08 9.86 52.03
C LEU A 9 -1.30 9.02 51.59
N LEU A 10 -2.36 9.78 51.37
CA LEU A 10 -3.50 9.60 50.47
C LEU A 10 -3.17 8.76 49.22
N LEU A 11 -3.88 7.64 49.02
CA LEU A 11 -3.83 6.90 47.75
C LEU A 11 -5.15 6.16 47.51
N CYS A 12 -6.18 6.85 47.01
CA CYS A 12 -7.38 6.23 46.43
C CYS A 12 -8.05 7.20 45.44
N THR A 13 -7.36 7.51 44.34
CA THR A 13 -8.00 7.97 43.11
C THR A 13 -7.07 7.61 41.95
N PHE A 14 -7.25 6.46 41.33
CA PHE A 14 -6.89 6.19 39.93
C PHE A 14 -7.24 4.73 39.63
N PHE A 15 -8.43 4.50 39.07
CA PHE A 15 -8.72 3.43 38.10
C PHE A 15 -10.05 3.77 37.42
N GLY A 16 -10.09 4.95 36.80
CA GLY A 16 -10.90 5.12 35.59
C GLY A 16 -10.00 4.70 34.44
N ALA A 17 -10.06 3.43 34.05
CA ALA A 17 -9.41 2.96 32.85
C ALA A 17 -10.17 3.54 31.64
N SER A 18 -9.80 4.74 31.21
CA SER A 18 -10.00 5.12 29.82
C SER A 18 -9.03 4.29 28.99
N ALA A 19 -9.55 3.50 28.05
CA ALA A 19 -8.71 2.87 27.03
C ALA A 19 -7.79 3.93 26.40
N PRO A 20 -6.50 3.63 26.16
CA PRO A 20 -5.68 4.54 25.38
C PRO A 20 -6.35 4.72 24.02
N ALA A 21 -6.60 5.98 23.65
CA ALA A 21 -6.94 6.31 22.27
C ALA A 21 -5.69 5.98 21.44
N TYR A 22 -5.78 4.92 20.65
CA TYR A 22 -4.75 4.47 19.73
C TYR A 22 -4.48 5.61 18.73
N ALA A 23 -3.26 6.14 18.72
CA ALA A 23 -2.87 7.19 17.79
C ALA A 23 -2.55 6.55 16.44
N ILE A 24 -3.61 6.41 15.65
CA ILE A 24 -3.64 6.23 14.19
C ILE A 24 -3.20 7.56 13.56
N LEU A 25 -2.45 7.55 12.43
CA LEU A 25 -2.18 8.80 11.67
C LEU A 25 -3.49 9.57 11.50
N THR A 26 -3.48 10.80 11.95
CA THR A 26 -4.61 11.71 11.81
C THR A 26 -4.88 12.00 10.34
N ALA A 27 -6.10 12.45 10.01
CA ALA A 27 -6.43 12.96 8.67
C ALA A 27 -5.41 13.98 8.14
N LEU A 28 -4.81 14.75 9.06
CA LEU A 28 -3.79 15.76 8.79
C LEU A 28 -2.46 15.12 8.39
N GLU A 29 -2.06 14.04 9.05
CA GLU A 29 -0.86 13.27 8.72
C GLU A 29 -1.04 12.45 7.44
N LEU A 30 -2.27 12.01 7.14
CA LEU A 30 -2.61 11.40 5.84
C LEU A 30 -2.50 12.39 4.67
N ASN A 31 -2.45 13.71 4.92
CA ASN A 31 -2.31 14.78 3.92
C ASN A 31 -0.99 15.55 4.04
N ASP A 32 0.02 14.96 4.68
CA ASP A 32 1.34 15.56 4.77
C ASP A 32 2.14 15.41 3.46
N SER A 33 3.38 15.90 3.45
CA SER A 33 4.22 15.91 2.26
C SER A 33 4.49 14.55 1.69
N THR A 34 4.47 14.41 0.34
CA THR A 34 4.85 13.15 -0.33
C THR A 34 6.30 12.76 -0.03
N ASP A 35 7.14 13.70 0.44
CA ASP A 35 8.49 13.41 0.94
C ASP A 35 8.49 12.48 2.17
N ASN A 36 7.38 12.42 2.91
CA ASN A 36 7.19 11.49 4.04
C ASN A 36 6.63 10.13 3.59
N TRP A 37 6.46 9.92 2.27
CA TRP A 37 5.92 8.71 1.70
C TRP A 37 6.94 8.03 0.78
N THR A 38 6.84 6.70 0.69
CA THR A 38 7.63 5.91 -0.23
C THR A 38 6.82 5.69 -1.50
N ALA A 39 7.31 6.20 -2.64
CA ALA A 39 6.71 5.93 -3.94
C ALA A 39 6.77 4.44 -4.27
N ILE A 40 5.66 3.88 -4.76
CA ILE A 40 5.64 2.52 -5.29
C ILE A 40 5.98 2.61 -6.79
N GLN A 41 7.17 2.14 -7.14
CA GLN A 41 7.62 2.08 -8.53
C GLN A 41 7.25 0.74 -9.18
N TYR A 42 6.55 0.81 -10.30
CA TYR A 42 6.26 -0.32 -11.18
C TYR A 42 7.34 -0.46 -12.25
N LEU A 43 7.65 -1.71 -12.63
CA LEU A 43 8.71 -2.00 -13.61
C LEU A 43 8.36 -1.50 -15.02
N ASN A 44 7.06 -1.48 -15.35
CA ASN A 44 6.52 -0.87 -16.56
C ASN A 44 5.74 0.37 -16.14
N GLN A 45 6.14 1.53 -16.69
CA GLN A 45 5.68 2.85 -16.27
C GLN A 45 4.17 3.02 -16.45
N SER A 46 3.55 3.84 -15.58
CA SER A 46 2.22 4.41 -15.82
C SER A 46 2.23 5.20 -17.14
N ASP A 47 1.38 4.88 -18.11
CA ASP A 47 1.07 5.70 -19.28
C ASP A 47 -0.10 6.66 -18.97
N PHE A 48 0.28 7.90 -18.68
CA PHE A 48 -0.56 9.03 -18.31
C PHE A 48 -1.26 9.71 -19.50
N PHE A 49 -0.98 9.33 -20.76
CA PHE A 49 -1.51 10.05 -21.95
C PHE A 49 -2.29 9.20 -22.94
N ASN A 50 -2.00 7.91 -23.09
CA ASN A 50 -2.62 7.09 -24.16
C ASN A 50 -3.59 6.02 -23.69
N ASP A 51 -3.92 5.96 -22.39
CA ASP A 51 -4.98 5.05 -21.97
C ASP A 51 -6.33 5.55 -22.52
N GLU A 52 -6.85 4.85 -23.53
CA GLU A 52 -8.17 5.09 -24.10
C GLU A 52 -9.30 4.76 -23.09
N GLN A 53 -8.98 4.16 -21.93
CA GLN A 53 -9.88 3.98 -20.78
C GLN A 53 -9.80 5.11 -19.74
N ALA A 54 -8.73 5.92 -19.71
CA ALA A 54 -8.60 7.11 -18.86
C ALA A 54 -9.61 8.22 -19.20
N GLN A 55 -10.26 8.17 -20.37
CA GLN A 55 -11.32 9.10 -20.76
C GLN A 55 -12.74 8.64 -20.38
N LYS A 56 -12.89 7.67 -19.47
CA LYS A 56 -14.19 7.20 -19.01
C LYS A 56 -14.37 7.52 -17.53
N ASP A 57 -15.48 8.19 -17.20
CA ASP A 57 -15.89 8.55 -15.84
C ASP A 57 -15.46 7.50 -14.77
N GLY A 58 -14.59 7.89 -13.84
CA GLY A 58 -14.18 7.10 -12.67
C GLY A 58 -12.67 7.07 -12.42
N GLY A 59 -12.20 7.94 -11.50
CA GLY A 59 -10.95 7.84 -10.73
C GLY A 59 -9.75 7.12 -11.35
N ASP A 60 -9.27 7.63 -12.48
CA ASP A 60 -8.02 7.20 -13.14
C ASP A 60 -6.78 7.52 -12.28
N ILE A 61 -5.75 6.65 -12.27
CA ILE A 61 -4.54 6.87 -11.47
C ILE A 61 -3.50 7.61 -12.32
N VAL A 62 -3.04 8.75 -11.84
CA VAL A 62 -2.13 9.63 -12.60
C VAL A 62 -0.77 9.77 -11.92
N GLY A 63 0.31 9.63 -12.68
CA GLY A 63 1.69 9.81 -12.23
C GLY A 63 2.60 10.19 -13.39
N ASP A 64 3.78 10.75 -13.11
CA ASP A 64 4.76 11.09 -14.16
C ASP A 64 5.73 9.94 -14.46
N ALA A 65 6.22 9.89 -15.71
CA ALA A 65 7.13 8.84 -16.19
C ALA A 65 8.44 8.73 -15.40
N ASP A 66 8.89 9.87 -14.86
CA ASP A 66 10.16 10.01 -14.17
C ASP A 66 10.06 9.76 -12.66
N ASN A 67 8.86 9.47 -12.15
CA ASN A 67 8.55 9.33 -10.72
C ASN A 67 8.93 10.56 -9.86
N ASN A 68 8.93 11.77 -10.42
CA ASN A 68 9.00 12.99 -9.62
C ASN A 68 7.63 13.33 -8.99
N GLN A 69 6.56 12.84 -9.59
CA GLN A 69 5.19 12.91 -9.13
C GLN A 69 4.53 11.54 -9.35
N SER A 70 4.96 10.54 -8.58
CA SER A 70 4.41 9.19 -8.67
C SER A 70 2.89 9.16 -8.44
N GLY A 71 2.22 8.18 -9.07
CA GLY A 71 0.78 7.99 -8.89
C GLY A 71 0.41 7.25 -7.62
N ILE A 72 1.35 6.50 -7.04
CA ILE A 72 1.08 5.63 -5.89
C ILE A 72 2.20 5.73 -4.87
N TYR A 73 1.81 5.83 -3.61
CA TYR A 73 2.68 5.89 -2.46
C TYR A 73 2.19 4.97 -1.34
N LYS A 74 3.13 4.62 -0.47
CA LYS A 74 2.85 3.95 0.79
C LYS A 74 3.63 4.57 1.94
N ARG A 75 3.20 4.27 3.16
CA ARG A 75 3.89 4.64 4.39
C ARG A 75 3.60 3.61 5.47
N TYR A 76 4.59 3.37 6.31
CA TYR A 76 4.42 2.62 7.56
C TYR A 76 4.46 3.59 8.73
N ASP A 77 3.55 3.42 9.67
CA ASP A 77 3.50 4.16 10.91
C ASP A 77 3.73 3.19 12.08
N TYR A 78 4.73 3.49 12.91
CA TYR A 78 5.08 2.68 14.10
C TYR A 78 4.27 3.12 15.33
N GLY A 79 3.12 3.75 15.12
CA GLY A 79 2.27 4.24 16.19
C GLY A 79 2.98 5.25 17.11
N ALA A 80 2.52 5.33 18.36
CA ALA A 80 2.93 6.38 19.29
C ALA A 80 4.33 6.18 19.90
N ASP A 81 4.86 4.95 19.88
CA ASP A 81 6.11 4.60 20.57
C ASP A 81 7.32 4.46 19.62
N GLY A 82 7.09 4.49 18.30
CA GLY A 82 8.16 4.40 17.31
C GLY A 82 8.80 3.01 17.24
N ILE A 83 8.12 1.98 17.75
CA ILE A 83 8.56 0.59 17.80
C ILE A 83 7.46 -0.28 17.18
N ALA A 84 7.84 -1.29 16.39
CA ALA A 84 6.85 -2.19 15.80
C ALA A 84 5.96 -2.85 16.86
N SER A 85 4.66 -2.60 16.75
CA SER A 85 3.67 -2.73 17.82
C SER A 85 2.26 -3.01 17.27
N ALA A 86 1.30 -3.27 18.16
CA ALA A 86 -0.09 -3.54 17.78
C ALA A 86 -0.85 -2.28 17.33
N ASP A 87 -0.30 -1.09 17.55
CA ASP A 87 -0.82 0.20 17.07
C ASP A 87 -0.18 0.65 15.74
N ASP A 88 0.65 -0.19 15.12
CA ASP A 88 1.21 0.09 13.80
C ASP A 88 0.11 0.19 12.74
N ALA A 89 0.35 0.99 11.71
CA ALA A 89 -0.55 1.12 10.57
C ALA A 89 0.22 1.15 9.25
N MET A 90 -0.42 0.63 8.22
CA MET A 90 0.01 0.81 6.84
C MET A 90 -0.92 1.80 6.15
N ALA A 91 -0.33 2.81 5.53
CA ALA A 91 -1.04 3.84 4.79
C ALA A 91 -0.69 3.81 3.31
N PHE A 92 -1.65 4.17 2.49
CA PHE A 92 -1.56 4.27 1.04
C PHE A 92 -2.03 5.64 0.60
N ARG A 93 -1.40 6.16 -0.44
CA ARG A 93 -1.85 7.37 -1.12
C ARG A 93 -1.83 7.14 -2.61
N VAL A 94 -2.93 7.43 -3.27
CA VAL A 94 -3.10 7.28 -4.71
C VAL A 94 -3.48 8.64 -5.30
N ARG A 95 -2.77 9.07 -6.33
CA ARG A 95 -3.06 10.28 -7.09
C ARG A 95 -4.02 9.94 -8.21
N LEU A 96 -5.10 10.69 -8.30
CA LEU A 96 -6.25 10.44 -9.16
C LEU A 96 -6.48 11.62 -10.09
N ALA A 97 -6.88 11.36 -11.33
CA ALA A 97 -7.23 12.38 -12.31
C ALA A 97 -8.41 13.28 -11.87
N ASN A 98 -9.32 12.76 -11.04
CA ASN A 98 -10.48 13.47 -10.54
C ASN A 98 -11.09 12.76 -9.30
N ASP A 99 -12.11 13.36 -8.72
CA ASP A 99 -12.85 12.84 -7.56
C ASP A 99 -14.12 12.05 -7.92
N SER A 100 -14.27 11.69 -9.21
CA SER A 100 -15.41 10.89 -9.64
C SER A 100 -15.38 9.51 -8.98
N SER A 101 -16.58 8.98 -8.68
CA SER A 101 -16.71 7.83 -7.78
C SER A 101 -16.06 6.56 -8.32
N SER A 102 -15.09 6.06 -7.58
CA SER A 102 -14.40 4.80 -7.88
C SER A 102 -14.06 4.01 -6.60
N TYR A 103 -13.58 2.80 -6.82
CA TYR A 103 -12.94 1.92 -5.87
C TYR A 103 -11.45 1.91 -6.19
N ILE A 104 -10.59 2.09 -5.18
CA ILE A 104 -9.18 1.71 -5.26
C ILE A 104 -9.02 0.34 -4.65
N PHE A 105 -8.23 -0.49 -5.29
CA PHE A 105 -7.83 -1.82 -4.84
C PHE A 105 -6.32 -1.85 -4.68
N VAL A 106 -5.85 -2.37 -3.56
CA VAL A 106 -4.43 -2.68 -3.32
C VAL A 106 -4.32 -4.18 -3.11
N GLY A 107 -3.75 -4.88 -4.08
CA GLY A 107 -3.43 -6.30 -4.02
C GLY A 107 -2.07 -6.53 -3.41
N PHE A 108 -1.95 -7.58 -2.61
CA PHE A 108 -0.72 -7.96 -1.92
C PHE A 108 -0.32 -9.37 -2.28
N ASP A 109 0.97 -9.58 -2.45
CA ASP A 109 1.65 -10.86 -2.34
C ASP A 109 2.71 -10.68 -1.24
N VAL A 110 2.64 -11.50 -0.20
CA VAL A 110 3.40 -11.38 1.04
C VAL A 110 4.24 -12.62 1.24
N GLU A 111 5.47 -12.42 1.69
CA GLU A 111 6.39 -13.53 1.96
C GLU A 111 5.77 -14.58 2.88
N THR A 112 5.84 -15.85 2.49
CA THR A 112 5.37 -16.97 3.30
C THR A 112 6.53 -17.62 4.08
N ASP A 113 6.35 -17.81 5.39
CA ASP A 113 7.21 -18.60 6.30
C ASP A 113 7.24 -20.11 5.96
N ASP A 114 6.67 -20.55 4.85
CA ASP A 114 6.88 -21.94 4.39
C ASP A 114 8.36 -22.21 4.02
N GLY A 115 9.20 -21.17 4.12
CA GLY A 115 10.63 -21.21 3.90
C GLY A 115 10.99 -21.13 2.42
N SER A 116 10.01 -20.88 1.55
CA SER A 116 10.29 -20.50 0.17
C SER A 116 11.00 -19.15 0.12
N GLY A 117 10.61 -18.19 0.99
CA GLY A 117 11.22 -16.85 1.03
C GLY A 117 11.00 -16.09 -0.28
N LEU A 118 9.83 -16.31 -0.88
CA LEU A 118 9.56 -16.04 -2.27
C LEU A 118 8.34 -15.11 -2.35
N VAL A 119 8.59 -13.80 -2.29
CA VAL A 119 7.62 -12.77 -2.71
C VAL A 119 7.74 -12.59 -4.21
N GLY A 120 6.64 -12.72 -4.94
CA GLY A 120 6.64 -12.47 -6.38
C GLY A 120 7.31 -13.50 -7.29
N PRO A 121 7.53 -14.79 -6.99
CA PRO A 121 7.96 -15.77 -8.01
C PRO A 121 6.89 -16.79 -8.36
N ASP A 122 5.87 -16.98 -7.52
CA ASP A 122 4.69 -17.77 -7.87
C ASP A 122 3.73 -16.97 -8.75
N GLY A 123 3.87 -15.64 -8.73
CA GLY A 123 3.12 -14.73 -9.56
C GLY A 123 1.67 -14.62 -9.14
N VAL A 124 1.32 -14.88 -7.88
CA VAL A 124 -0.07 -14.91 -7.40
C VAL A 124 -0.21 -13.94 -6.22
N LEU A 125 -1.29 -13.17 -6.22
CA LEU A 125 -1.63 -12.32 -5.08
C LEU A 125 -2.31 -13.15 -3.98
N ASP A 126 -2.11 -12.76 -2.73
CA ASP A 126 -2.71 -13.37 -1.53
C ASP A 126 -4.10 -12.81 -1.22
N PHE A 127 -4.24 -11.48 -1.24
CA PHE A 127 -5.49 -10.79 -0.91
C PHE A 127 -5.51 -9.37 -1.47
N TYR A 128 -6.66 -8.71 -1.34
CA TYR A 128 -6.82 -7.30 -1.68
C TYR A 128 -7.40 -6.50 -0.51
N ILE A 129 -7.03 -5.24 -0.44
CA ILE A 129 -7.74 -4.19 0.29
C ILE A 129 -8.49 -3.35 -0.74
N SER A 130 -9.71 -2.93 -0.44
CA SER A 130 -10.40 -1.91 -1.22
C SER A 130 -10.91 -0.76 -0.38
N ILE A 131 -10.91 0.43 -0.98
CA ILE A 131 -11.59 1.61 -0.47
C ILE A 131 -12.46 2.20 -1.59
N ASN A 132 -13.69 2.58 -1.28
CA ASN A 132 -14.53 3.35 -2.20
C ASN A 132 -14.53 4.83 -1.82
N PHE A 133 -14.56 5.71 -2.82
CA PHE A 133 -14.49 7.15 -2.62
C PHE A 133 -15.40 7.89 -3.63
N GLY A 134 -15.42 9.22 -3.52
CA GLY A 134 -16.10 10.13 -4.44
C GLY A 134 -17.45 10.66 -3.92
N GLN A 135 -17.73 11.91 -4.25
CA GLN A 135 -18.77 12.74 -3.61
C GLN A 135 -20.21 12.23 -3.79
N SER A 136 -20.46 11.32 -4.74
CA SER A 136 -21.81 10.83 -5.10
C SER A 136 -22.20 9.49 -4.47
N GLN A 137 -21.37 8.88 -3.62
CA GLN A 137 -21.66 7.55 -3.04
C GLN A 137 -22.30 7.62 -1.63
N PRO A 138 -23.31 6.78 -1.32
CA PRO A 138 -23.94 6.74 0.01
C PRO A 138 -23.12 6.00 1.08
N LYS A 139 -21.98 5.39 0.71
CA LYS A 139 -21.09 4.63 1.60
C LYS A 139 -19.62 5.00 1.38
N GLN A 140 -19.32 6.29 1.19
CA GLN A 140 -17.94 6.76 0.98
C GLN A 140 -17.00 6.21 2.07
N ASN A 141 -15.76 5.92 1.71
CA ASN A 141 -14.68 5.50 2.60
C ASN A 141 -14.94 4.17 3.32
N THR A 142 -15.64 3.23 2.69
CA THR A 142 -15.73 1.86 3.19
C THR A 142 -14.44 1.13 2.85
N LEU A 143 -13.67 0.74 3.86
CA LEU A 143 -12.51 -0.13 3.73
C LEU A 143 -12.95 -1.59 3.86
N ALA A 144 -12.54 -2.42 2.93
CA ALA A 144 -12.84 -3.85 2.93
C ALA A 144 -11.60 -4.68 2.61
N PHE A 145 -11.57 -5.90 3.17
CA PHE A 145 -10.66 -6.95 2.77
C PHE A 145 -11.37 -7.88 1.81
N LEU A 146 -10.69 -8.26 0.74
CA LEU A 146 -11.24 -9.10 -0.32
C LEU A 146 -10.39 -10.38 -0.46
N ASP A 147 -11.09 -11.50 -0.59
CA ASP A 147 -10.53 -12.82 -0.80
C ASP A 147 -10.53 -13.14 -2.29
N LEU A 148 -9.41 -13.68 -2.77
CA LEU A 148 -9.20 -14.13 -4.15
C LEU A 148 -9.89 -15.48 -4.46
N GLY A 149 -10.53 -16.06 -3.45
CA GLY A 149 -11.34 -17.26 -3.53
C GLY A 149 -10.51 -18.54 -3.63
N LYS A 150 -11.20 -19.68 -3.77
CA LYS A 150 -10.60 -21.03 -3.71
C LYS A 150 -9.65 -21.41 -4.86
N LYS A 151 -9.30 -20.48 -5.75
CA LYS A 151 -8.36 -20.74 -6.87
C LYS A 151 -7.27 -19.65 -6.95
N PRO A 152 -6.39 -19.54 -5.93
CA PRO A 152 -5.31 -18.56 -5.93
C PRO A 152 -4.46 -18.61 -7.19
N ALA A 153 -4.13 -19.82 -7.66
CA ALA A 153 -3.31 -20.06 -8.85
C ALA A 153 -3.86 -19.48 -10.18
N ALA A 154 -5.10 -18.99 -10.22
CA ALA A 154 -5.65 -18.28 -11.37
C ALA A 154 -5.46 -16.76 -11.28
N ASN A 155 -5.24 -16.18 -10.10
CA ASN A 155 -5.12 -14.73 -9.89
C ASN A 155 -3.69 -14.25 -10.08
N ASN A 156 -3.10 -14.65 -11.21
CA ASN A 156 -1.71 -14.33 -11.53
C ASN A 156 -1.53 -13.15 -12.49
N SER A 157 -2.61 -12.57 -12.99
CA SER A 157 -2.58 -11.41 -13.90
C SER A 157 -3.82 -10.53 -13.73
N PRO A 158 -3.81 -9.30 -14.25
CA PRO A 158 -5.00 -8.44 -14.28
C PRO A 158 -6.24 -9.12 -14.86
N SER A 159 -6.08 -9.76 -16.02
CA SER A 159 -7.17 -10.34 -16.80
C SER A 159 -7.79 -11.60 -16.19
N THR A 160 -7.08 -12.24 -15.25
CA THR A 160 -7.52 -13.47 -14.60
C THR A 160 -7.94 -13.25 -13.15
N THR A 161 -7.78 -12.03 -12.64
CA THR A 161 -8.08 -11.70 -11.26
C THR A 161 -9.57 -11.56 -11.00
N SER A 162 -10.02 -12.23 -9.95
CA SER A 162 -11.36 -12.06 -9.40
C SER A 162 -11.31 -12.16 -7.89
N PHE A 163 -12.12 -11.36 -7.21
CA PHE A 163 -12.17 -11.34 -5.75
C PHE A 163 -13.62 -11.26 -5.26
N GLY A 164 -13.83 -11.78 -4.06
CA GLY A 164 -15.06 -11.65 -3.29
C GLY A 164 -14.82 -10.88 -2.00
N LEU A 165 -15.86 -10.28 -1.45
CA LEU A 165 -15.79 -9.65 -0.14
C LEU A 165 -15.48 -10.70 0.94
N TYR A 166 -14.36 -10.53 1.65
CA TYR A 166 -14.07 -11.32 2.85
C TYR A 166 -14.69 -10.67 4.08
N SER A 167 -14.34 -9.40 4.33
CA SER A 167 -14.88 -8.64 5.45
C SER A 167 -14.88 -7.14 5.17
N THR A 168 -15.80 -6.42 5.80
CA THR A 168 -15.76 -4.95 5.86
C THR A 168 -15.07 -4.54 7.14
N PHE A 169 -13.99 -3.77 7.00
CA PHE A 169 -13.14 -3.35 8.11
C PHE A 169 -13.59 -2.02 8.70
N ARG A 170 -13.81 -1.01 7.85
CA ARG A 170 -14.42 0.28 8.21
C ARG A 170 -15.60 0.53 7.31
N THR A 171 -16.67 1.07 7.85
CA THR A 171 -17.81 1.49 7.04
C THR A 171 -17.84 2.99 6.92
N GLY A 172 -18.31 3.51 5.80
CA GLY A 172 -18.64 4.94 5.68
C GLY A 172 -19.71 5.44 6.68
N ALA A 173 -20.29 4.55 7.49
CA ALA A 173 -21.18 4.86 8.61
C ALA A 173 -20.44 5.00 9.94
N ASP A 174 -19.13 4.73 9.99
CA ASP A 174 -18.28 5.07 11.12
C ASP A 174 -18.28 6.60 11.23
N ASN A 175 -18.54 7.14 12.42
CA ASN A 175 -18.84 8.57 12.62
C ASN A 175 -17.71 9.53 12.21
N ASP A 176 -16.55 9.03 11.78
CA ASP A 176 -15.44 9.87 11.34
C ASP A 176 -14.49 9.14 10.38
N ALA A 177 -14.86 9.04 9.09
CA ALA A 177 -13.97 8.53 8.05
C ALA A 177 -12.65 9.30 7.93
N SER A 178 -12.61 10.56 8.41
CA SER A 178 -11.38 11.36 8.40
C SER A 178 -10.28 10.75 9.27
N THR A 179 -10.63 9.85 10.20
CA THR A 179 -9.64 9.15 11.03
C THR A 179 -8.83 8.10 10.28
N TYR A 180 -9.22 7.69 9.08
CA TYR A 180 -8.52 6.64 8.34
C TYR A 180 -8.47 6.84 6.83
N ALA A 181 -9.16 7.85 6.29
CA ALA A 181 -9.16 8.18 4.88
C ALA A 181 -9.30 9.69 4.64
N ASN A 182 -8.71 10.17 3.56
CA ASN A 182 -8.76 11.55 3.12
C ASN A 182 -8.79 11.61 1.59
N LEU A 183 -9.61 12.51 1.05
CA LEU A 183 -9.62 12.88 -0.35
C LEU A 183 -9.39 14.38 -0.46
N SER A 184 -8.29 14.79 -1.09
CA SER A 184 -7.92 16.21 -1.22
C SER A 184 -7.38 16.53 -2.60
N GLU A 185 -7.63 17.75 -3.09
CA GLU A 185 -7.00 18.27 -4.31
C GLU A 185 -5.48 18.30 -4.16
N VAL A 186 -4.76 18.07 -5.26
CA VAL A 186 -3.31 18.25 -5.32
C VAL A 186 -2.98 19.74 -5.36
N VAL A 187 -2.29 20.26 -4.34
CA VAL A 187 -1.91 21.67 -4.27
C VAL A 187 -0.40 21.87 -4.48
N LEU A 188 -0.02 22.62 -5.51
CA LEU A 188 1.39 22.94 -5.75
C LEU A 188 1.96 23.86 -4.67
N GLY A 189 3.15 23.51 -4.15
CA GLY A 189 3.79 24.24 -3.05
C GLY A 189 3.02 24.20 -1.73
N GLY A 190 2.00 23.34 -1.64
CA GLY A 190 1.26 23.04 -0.42
C GLY A 190 2.01 22.01 0.45
N ASN A 191 1.25 21.17 1.13
CA ASN A 191 1.82 20.11 1.94
C ASN A 191 2.57 19.11 1.09
N GLU A 192 2.13 18.88 -0.14
CA GLU A 192 2.56 17.88 -1.11
C GLU A 192 4.06 17.91 -1.37
N GLY A 193 4.75 19.05 -1.22
CA GLY A 193 6.21 19.13 -1.41
C GLY A 193 6.66 19.20 -2.86
N TYR A 194 5.73 19.11 -3.83
CA TYR A 194 6.04 19.30 -5.24
C TYR A 194 6.53 20.73 -5.51
N THR A 195 7.81 20.82 -5.88
CA THR A 195 8.48 22.07 -6.25
C THR A 195 9.24 21.89 -7.57
N GLY A 196 9.35 22.95 -8.36
CA GLY A 196 10.13 22.95 -9.61
C GLY A 196 9.28 23.09 -10.88
N THR A 197 9.96 23.15 -12.04
CA THR A 197 9.34 23.49 -13.33
C THR A 197 8.55 22.36 -13.98
N GLY A 198 8.67 21.14 -13.46
CA GLY A 198 7.91 19.96 -13.91
C GLY A 198 6.74 19.59 -13.00
N ALA A 199 6.58 20.28 -11.85
CA ALA A 199 5.47 20.04 -10.94
C ALA A 199 4.16 20.60 -11.53
N THR A 200 3.10 19.81 -11.48
CA THR A 200 1.75 20.23 -11.93
C THR A 200 0.70 19.69 -10.97
N ALA A 201 -0.39 20.44 -10.75
CA ALA A 201 -1.55 19.95 -10.00
C ALA A 201 -2.51 19.14 -10.89
N ASP A 202 -2.22 19.07 -12.19
CA ASP A 202 -3.05 18.49 -13.24
C ASP A 202 -2.10 17.77 -14.20
N LEU A 203 -1.90 16.46 -14.00
CA LEU A 203 -0.97 15.67 -14.80
C LEU A 203 -1.56 15.26 -16.15
N ASN A 204 -2.88 15.06 -16.24
CA ASN A 204 -3.56 14.57 -17.43
C ASN A 204 -4.16 15.69 -18.32
N GLY A 205 -4.20 16.93 -17.82
CA GLY A 205 -4.73 18.10 -18.52
C GLY A 205 -6.26 18.23 -18.48
N ASP A 206 -6.96 17.50 -17.60
CA ASP A 206 -8.43 17.46 -17.55
C ASP A 206 -9.02 17.99 -16.22
N GLY A 207 -8.23 18.71 -15.43
CA GLY A 207 -8.66 19.31 -14.18
C GLY A 207 -7.67 19.07 -13.04
N VAL A 208 -8.01 19.56 -11.85
CA VAL A 208 -7.13 19.32 -10.69
C VAL A 208 -7.15 17.84 -10.31
N ASP A 209 -5.96 17.25 -10.16
CA ASP A 209 -5.80 15.92 -9.63
C ASP A 209 -6.17 15.88 -8.13
N TYR A 210 -6.43 14.68 -7.62
CA TYR A 210 -6.75 14.45 -6.21
C TYR A 210 -5.82 13.40 -5.61
N PHE A 211 -5.50 13.53 -4.33
CA PHE A 211 -4.97 12.43 -3.52
C PHE A 211 -6.08 11.75 -2.74
N LEU A 212 -6.20 10.44 -2.91
CA LEU A 212 -6.88 9.56 -1.98
C LEU A 212 -5.85 8.92 -1.06
N SER A 213 -5.82 9.34 0.20
CA SER A 213 -5.02 8.73 1.25
C SER A 213 -5.88 7.88 2.16
N PHE A 214 -5.42 6.70 2.57
CA PHE A 214 -6.10 5.88 3.56
C PHE A 214 -5.15 4.98 4.30
N GLN A 215 -5.58 4.45 5.44
CA GLN A 215 -4.78 3.55 6.24
C GLN A 215 -5.55 2.38 6.84
N VAL A 216 -4.81 1.35 7.21
CA VAL A 216 -5.29 0.13 7.85
C VAL A 216 -4.35 -0.21 9.01
N ASP A 217 -4.90 -0.50 10.19
CA ASP A 217 -4.08 -0.95 11.31
C ASP A 217 -3.55 -2.37 11.06
N MET A 218 -2.33 -2.61 11.51
CA MET A 218 -1.63 -3.87 11.27
C MET A 218 -2.32 -5.06 11.96
N LEU A 219 -3.02 -4.84 13.08
CA LEU A 219 -3.79 -5.90 13.74
C LEU A 219 -4.91 -6.44 12.83
N SER A 220 -5.66 -5.53 12.21
CA SER A 220 -6.76 -5.86 11.32
C SER A 220 -6.25 -6.42 9.99
N LEU A 221 -5.17 -5.85 9.45
CA LEU A 221 -4.50 -6.37 8.27
C LEU A 221 -4.04 -7.82 8.48
N ASN A 222 -3.36 -8.10 9.60
CA ASN A 222 -2.90 -9.43 9.96
C ASN A 222 -4.05 -10.41 10.19
N THR A 223 -5.11 -9.97 10.87
CA THR A 223 -6.31 -10.80 11.08
C THR A 223 -6.94 -11.21 9.76
N ALA A 224 -7.03 -10.28 8.80
CA ALA A 224 -7.56 -10.56 7.47
C ALA A 224 -6.62 -11.47 6.67
N TYR A 225 -5.32 -11.15 6.63
CA TYR A 225 -4.30 -11.96 5.94
C TYR A 225 -4.34 -13.42 6.40
N GLN A 226 -4.25 -13.67 7.71
CA GLN A 226 -4.28 -15.01 8.29
C GLN A 226 -5.62 -15.70 8.03
N GLY A 227 -6.72 -14.96 8.08
CA GLY A 227 -8.06 -15.47 7.84
C GLY A 227 -8.34 -15.85 6.39
N ILE A 228 -7.77 -15.13 5.42
CA ILE A 228 -7.91 -15.35 3.97
C ILE A 228 -6.98 -16.47 3.50
N THR A 229 -5.68 -16.35 3.84
CA THR A 229 -4.65 -17.27 3.35
C THR A 229 -4.58 -18.57 4.16
N GLY A 230 -5.06 -18.56 5.41
CA GLY A 230 -4.84 -19.65 6.37
C GLY A 230 -3.39 -19.70 6.89
N ASN A 231 -2.55 -18.73 6.53
CA ASN A 231 -1.19 -18.61 7.04
C ASN A 231 -1.21 -18.13 8.50
N SER A 232 -0.27 -18.60 9.32
CA SER A 232 -0.11 -18.18 10.72
C SER A 232 0.83 -16.98 10.89
N ASN A 233 1.44 -16.50 9.82
CA ASN A 233 2.47 -15.48 9.89
C ASN A 233 1.87 -14.10 10.12
N THR A 234 2.71 -13.22 10.64
CA THR A 234 2.36 -11.83 10.92
C THR A 234 3.17 -10.95 9.97
N ILE A 235 2.48 -10.13 9.19
CA ILE A 235 3.03 -9.01 8.45
C ILE A 235 3.57 -8.01 9.48
N THR A 236 4.84 -7.67 9.33
CA THR A 236 5.59 -6.72 10.17
C THR A 236 6.15 -5.59 9.31
N ALA A 237 6.74 -4.57 9.95
CA ALA A 237 7.47 -3.49 9.26
C ALA A 237 8.51 -3.99 8.25
N THR A 238 9.14 -5.14 8.52
CA THR A 238 10.19 -5.71 7.67
C THR A 238 9.70 -6.80 6.72
N SER A 239 8.41 -7.14 6.75
CA SER A 239 7.87 -8.16 5.85
C SER A 239 7.95 -7.69 4.41
N GLU A 240 8.50 -8.54 3.55
CA GLU A 240 8.60 -8.31 2.12
C GLU A 240 7.24 -8.50 1.46
N MET A 241 6.92 -7.60 0.53
CA MET A 241 5.64 -7.62 -0.18
C MET A 241 5.74 -7.00 -1.57
N MET A 242 5.05 -7.62 -2.52
CA MET A 242 4.72 -7.04 -3.81
C MET A 242 3.32 -6.45 -3.72
N MET A 243 3.16 -5.23 -4.23
CA MET A 243 1.87 -4.55 -4.26
C MET A 243 1.46 -4.23 -5.70
N VAL A 244 0.16 -4.38 -5.96
CA VAL A 244 -0.49 -3.96 -7.19
C VAL A 244 -1.63 -3.03 -6.82
N VAL A 245 -1.73 -1.88 -7.48
CA VAL A 245 -2.86 -0.96 -7.26
C VAL A 245 -3.67 -0.86 -8.54
N GLY A 246 -4.99 -0.86 -8.41
CA GLY A 246 -5.90 -0.64 -9.51
C GLY A 246 -7.15 0.11 -9.10
N SER A 247 -7.86 0.65 -10.08
CA SER A 247 -9.10 1.40 -9.89
C SER A 247 -10.29 0.75 -10.63
N SER A 248 -11.51 1.03 -10.16
CA SER A 248 -12.74 0.60 -10.83
C SER A 248 -13.96 1.37 -10.37
N THR A 249 -14.94 1.58 -11.23
CA THR A 249 -16.29 2.01 -10.84
C THR A 249 -17.12 0.87 -10.26
N ASN A 250 -16.63 -0.38 -10.33
CA ASN A 250 -17.32 -1.58 -9.86
C ASN A 250 -16.63 -2.21 -8.65
N ALA A 251 -17.41 -2.46 -7.59
CA ALA A 251 -16.92 -3.11 -6.37
C ALA A 251 -16.42 -4.56 -6.55
N ASN A 252 -16.85 -5.24 -7.62
CA ASN A 252 -16.67 -6.68 -7.82
C ASN A 252 -15.60 -7.03 -8.86
N GLY A 253 -14.77 -6.07 -9.28
CA GLY A 253 -13.69 -6.33 -10.22
C GLY A 253 -12.97 -5.06 -10.64
N ILE A 254 -11.70 -5.20 -10.95
CA ILE A 254 -10.85 -4.10 -11.45
C ILE A 254 -11.05 -4.02 -12.97
N LYS A 255 -11.45 -2.84 -13.46
CA LYS A 255 -11.94 -2.67 -14.84
C LYS A 255 -11.57 -1.34 -15.49
N GLN A 256 -10.89 -0.44 -14.78
CA GLN A 256 -10.56 0.88 -15.31
C GLN A 256 -9.06 0.96 -15.53
N ASP A 257 -8.30 1.08 -14.46
CA ASP A 257 -6.87 1.31 -14.57
C ASP A 257 -6.08 0.47 -13.56
N TRP A 258 -4.86 0.13 -13.94
CA TRP A 258 -3.90 -0.61 -13.16
C TRP A 258 -2.59 0.17 -13.06
N ALA A 259 -2.38 0.81 -11.92
CA ALA A 259 -1.18 1.60 -11.66
C ALA A 259 -0.88 2.65 -12.76
N GLY A 260 -1.89 3.16 -13.44
CA GLY A 260 -1.77 4.09 -14.57
C GLY A 260 -1.25 3.44 -15.86
N ILE A 261 -1.22 2.11 -16.00
CA ILE A 261 -0.71 1.41 -17.18
C ILE A 261 -1.87 1.16 -18.15
N ASP A 262 -1.66 1.46 -19.45
CA ASP A 262 -2.62 1.16 -20.53
C ASP A 262 -3.27 -0.22 -20.33
N GLY A 263 -4.60 -0.24 -20.17
CA GLY A 263 -5.38 -1.41 -19.78
C GLY A 263 -5.28 -2.62 -20.73
N ALA A 264 -4.62 -2.50 -21.88
CA ALA A 264 -4.28 -3.61 -22.77
C ALA A 264 -2.87 -4.19 -22.54
N THR A 265 -1.92 -3.40 -22.03
CA THR A 265 -0.52 -3.77 -21.90
C THR A 265 -0.28 -4.54 -20.60
N GLY A 266 0.33 -5.72 -20.70
CA GLY A 266 0.65 -6.54 -19.52
C GLY A 266 -0.55 -7.20 -18.82
N ALA A 267 -1.79 -6.97 -19.28
CA ALA A 267 -3.00 -7.48 -18.64
C ALA A 267 -3.09 -9.02 -18.57
N THR A 268 -2.39 -9.73 -19.47
CA THR A 268 -2.29 -11.20 -19.48
C THR A 268 -0.95 -11.71 -18.96
N LEU A 269 0.00 -10.81 -18.70
CA LEU A 269 1.29 -11.19 -18.16
C LEU A 269 1.17 -11.45 -16.65
N PRO A 270 1.93 -12.43 -16.13
CA PRO A 270 2.03 -12.61 -14.70
C PRO A 270 2.41 -11.30 -14.00
N TRP A 271 1.92 -11.08 -12.77
CA TRP A 271 2.28 -9.91 -11.96
C TRP A 271 3.79 -9.69 -11.90
N THR A 272 4.52 -10.79 -11.86
CA THR A 272 5.95 -10.85 -11.58
C THR A 272 6.80 -10.92 -12.83
N ASP A 273 6.17 -10.91 -14.01
CA ASP A 273 6.88 -10.81 -15.27
C ASP A 273 7.51 -9.41 -15.37
N SER A 274 8.70 -9.34 -15.98
CA SER A 274 9.36 -8.08 -16.34
C SER A 274 8.50 -7.16 -17.22
N GLY A 275 7.54 -7.71 -17.98
CA GLY A 275 6.52 -6.97 -18.74
C GLY A 275 5.18 -6.84 -18.01
N GLY A 276 5.03 -7.47 -16.85
CA GLY A 276 3.85 -7.44 -16.01
C GLY A 276 3.72 -6.15 -15.21
N ILE A 277 2.62 -6.05 -14.47
CA ILE A 277 2.26 -4.83 -13.74
C ILE A 277 2.47 -4.94 -12.22
N GLY A 278 3.24 -5.93 -11.77
CA GLY A 278 3.67 -6.04 -10.38
C GLY A 278 4.67 -4.94 -10.02
N GLY A 279 4.51 -4.38 -8.83
CA GLY A 279 5.48 -3.46 -8.26
C GLY A 279 6.78 -4.19 -7.92
N GLN A 280 7.85 -3.42 -7.67
CA GLN A 280 9.01 -3.99 -7.00
C GLN A 280 8.63 -4.56 -5.62
N ILE A 281 9.45 -5.49 -5.12
CA ILE A 281 9.29 -6.05 -3.77
C ILE A 281 9.82 -5.01 -2.78
N TYR A 282 8.96 -4.57 -1.87
CA TYR A 282 9.33 -3.65 -0.79
C TYR A 282 9.05 -4.28 0.57
N THR A 283 9.82 -3.90 1.59
CA THR A 283 9.40 -4.08 2.98
C THR A 283 8.24 -3.14 3.31
N ALA A 284 7.38 -3.48 4.28
CA ALA A 284 6.29 -2.59 4.71
C ALA A 284 6.78 -1.16 5.03
N GLU A 285 7.92 -1.02 5.71
CA GLU A 285 8.57 0.27 6.05
C GLU A 285 9.25 1.00 4.87
N GLY A 286 9.39 0.36 3.72
CA GLY A 286 9.92 1.00 2.49
C GLY A 286 11.44 1.02 2.35
N THR A 287 12.16 0.20 3.11
CA THR A 287 13.63 0.08 3.03
C THR A 287 14.09 -0.64 1.75
N SER A 288 14.16 0.10 0.63
CA SER A 288 14.73 -0.31 -0.68
C SER A 288 14.02 -1.51 -1.35
N PRO A 289 14.03 -1.61 -2.69
CA PRO A 289 13.69 -2.89 -3.31
C PRO A 289 14.61 -3.98 -2.77
N VAL A 290 14.02 -5.06 -2.28
CA VAL A 290 14.77 -6.24 -1.84
C VAL A 290 15.39 -6.85 -3.10
N PRO A 291 16.73 -7.03 -3.18
CA PRO A 291 17.33 -7.65 -4.34
C PRO A 291 16.79 -9.07 -4.50
N GLU A 292 16.27 -9.40 -5.68
CA GLU A 292 15.81 -10.75 -5.99
C GLU A 292 16.87 -11.79 -5.59
N PRO A 293 16.49 -12.99 -5.11
CA PRO A 293 17.43 -14.04 -4.70
C PRO A 293 18.49 -14.38 -5.77
N SER A 294 18.14 -14.19 -7.04
CA SER A 294 19.00 -14.34 -8.22
C SER A 294 20.25 -13.43 -8.18
N SER A 295 20.12 -12.22 -7.64
CA SER A 295 21.19 -11.23 -7.54
C SER A 295 22.26 -11.66 -6.54
N TYR A 296 21.85 -12.24 -5.40
CA TYR A 296 22.79 -12.80 -4.43
C TYR A 296 23.49 -14.04 -4.99
N ALA A 297 22.76 -14.92 -5.69
CA ALA A 297 23.34 -16.10 -6.33
C ALA A 297 24.41 -15.74 -7.36
N LEU A 298 24.22 -14.66 -8.13
CA LEU A 298 25.20 -14.17 -9.10
C LEU A 298 26.45 -13.61 -8.41
N ILE A 299 26.30 -12.78 -7.37
CA ILE A 299 27.43 -12.20 -6.63
C ILE A 299 28.24 -13.30 -5.94
N PHE A 300 27.58 -14.24 -5.25
CA PHE A 300 28.25 -15.39 -4.64
C PHE A 300 28.90 -16.30 -5.68
N GLY A 301 28.23 -16.54 -6.81
CA GLY A 301 28.76 -17.32 -7.93
C GLY A 301 30.03 -16.70 -8.52
N VAL A 302 30.06 -15.39 -8.72
CA VAL A 302 31.25 -14.65 -9.19
C VAL A 302 32.36 -14.69 -8.15
N PHE A 303 32.05 -14.54 -6.87
CA PHE A 303 33.05 -14.53 -5.80
C PHE A 303 33.72 -15.91 -5.63
N VAL A 304 32.93 -16.98 -5.60
CA VAL A 304 33.41 -18.37 -5.54
C VAL A 304 34.16 -18.73 -6.82
N GLY A 305 33.62 -18.37 -7.99
CA GLY A 305 34.27 -18.59 -9.29
C GLY A 305 35.64 -17.92 -9.39
N SER A 306 35.75 -16.68 -8.92
CA SER A 306 37.00 -15.92 -8.88
C SER A 306 38.02 -16.57 -7.95
N LEU A 307 37.62 -16.99 -6.74
CA LEU A 307 38.49 -17.69 -5.80
C LEU A 307 39.03 -19.01 -6.35
N VAL A 308 38.20 -19.78 -7.07
CA VAL A 308 38.62 -21.03 -7.72
C VAL A 308 39.59 -20.76 -8.88
N PHE A 309 39.36 -19.71 -9.68
CA PHE A 309 40.25 -19.31 -10.75
C PHE A 309 41.63 -18.86 -10.25
N PHE A 310 41.69 -18.10 -9.15
CA PHE A 310 42.96 -17.68 -8.54
C PHE A 310 43.70 -18.84 -7.84
N ARG A 311 42.97 -19.81 -7.29
CA ARG A 311 43.57 -21.01 -6.67
C ARG A 311 44.17 -21.98 -7.69
N ARG A 312 43.63 -22.06 -8.91
CA ARG A 312 44.16 -22.92 -9.99
C ARG A 312 45.40 -22.37 -10.70
N ARG A 313 45.79 -21.12 -10.46
CA ARG A 313 46.96 -20.47 -11.07
C ARG A 313 48.22 -20.49 -10.19
N ARG A 314 48.19 -21.19 -9.06
CA ARG A 314 49.38 -21.57 -8.28
C ARG A 314 49.64 -23.06 -8.47
#